data_AF-A0A6N7XMB4-F1
#
_entry.id   AF-A0A6N7XMB4-F1
#
_cell.length_a   1.000
_cell.length_b   1.000
_cell.length_c   1.000
_cell.angle_alpha   90.00
_cell.angle_beta   90.00
_cell.angle_gamma   90.00
#
_symmetry.space_group_name_H-M   'P 1'
#
loop_
_entity.id
_entity.type
_entity.pdbx_description
1 polymer ?
#
loop_
_entity_poly.entity_id
_entity_poly.type
_entity_poly.pdbx_seq_one_letter_code
_entity_poly.pdbx_strand_id
1 'polypeptide(L)'
;MKIGKFKEIIRERSRIAAECCDEWLFGIEKCWNEEIEMLSEDVDATISFLQNECTAEELSWISEIIDNLAERTRSRELLQAYKNLADKFPEKCRESNILESVKFAENVLNEDVENRGKQ
;
A
#
# COMPACT_ATOMS: atom_id res chain seq x y z
N MET A 1 10.01 -0.09 10.95
CA MET A 1 8.63 -0.63 10.93
C MET A 1 8.43 -1.80 11.93
N LYS A 2 7.25 -1.94 12.56
CA LYS A 2 6.89 -3.09 13.42
C LYS A 2 6.01 -4.11 12.68
N ILE A 3 6.63 -5.06 11.95
CA ILE A 3 5.95 -6.04 11.09
C ILE A 3 4.82 -6.81 11.81
N GLY A 4 5.04 -7.26 13.05
CA GLY A 4 4.01 -7.97 13.81
C GLY A 4 2.71 -7.17 13.95
N LYS A 5 2.82 -5.87 14.25
CA LYS A 5 1.68 -4.96 14.39
C LYS A 5 1.00 -4.72 13.03
N PHE A 6 1.76 -4.58 11.95
CA PHE A 6 1.21 -4.45 10.60
C PHE A 6 0.34 -5.67 10.25
N LYS A 7 0.83 -6.88 10.51
CA LYS A 7 0.07 -8.12 10.26
C LYS A 7 -1.18 -8.24 11.14
N GLU A 8 -1.17 -7.69 12.35
CA GLU A 8 -2.37 -7.60 13.20
C GLU A 8 -3.43 -6.69 12.60
N ILE A 9 -3.04 -5.54 12.04
CA ILE A 9 -3.99 -4.61 11.38
C ILE A 9 -4.62 -5.25 10.15
N ILE A 10 -3.83 -5.93 9.30
CA ILE A 10 -4.37 -6.67 8.15
C ILE A 10 -5.39 -7.72 8.58
N ARG A 11 -5.11 -8.47 9.66
CA ARG A 11 -6.06 -9.46 10.17
C ARG A 11 -7.36 -8.84 10.63
N GLU A 12 -7.29 -7.69 11.30
CA GLU A 12 -8.49 -6.96 11.72
C GLU A 12 -9.26 -6.41 10.51
N ARG A 13 -8.58 -5.83 9.52
CA ARG A 13 -9.20 -5.38 8.27
C ARG A 13 -9.91 -6.53 7.55
N SER A 14 -9.24 -7.69 7.42
CA SER A 14 -9.81 -8.89 6.82
C SER A 14 -11.03 -9.42 7.58
N ARG A 15 -10.99 -9.38 8.92
CA ARG A 15 -12.14 -9.75 9.77
C ARG A 15 -13.34 -8.84 9.52
N ILE A 16 -13.12 -7.52 9.48
CA ILE A 16 -14.18 -6.53 9.24
C ILE A 16 -14.79 -6.72 7.85
N ALA A 17 -13.95 -6.90 6.81
CA ALA A 17 -14.40 -7.15 5.46
C ALA A 17 -15.30 -8.41 5.37
N ALA A 18 -14.91 -9.48 6.06
CA ALA A 18 -15.67 -10.73 6.09
C ALA A 18 -16.97 -10.66 6.91
N GLU A 19 -16.95 -9.97 8.06
CA GLU A 19 -18.12 -9.89 8.96
C GLU A 19 -19.15 -8.86 8.50
N CYS A 20 -18.71 -7.81 7.79
CA CYS A 20 -19.56 -6.67 7.44
C CYS A 20 -19.74 -6.47 5.94
N CYS A 21 -19.23 -7.36 5.08
CA CYS A 21 -19.31 -7.23 3.61
C CYS A 21 -18.90 -5.82 3.12
N ASP A 22 -17.86 -5.25 3.72
CA ASP A 22 -17.38 -3.88 3.47
C ASP A 22 -18.39 -2.74 3.79
N GLU A 23 -19.55 -3.03 4.38
CA GLU A 23 -20.55 -2.01 4.77
C GLU A 23 -20.09 -1.18 5.98
N TRP A 24 -19.14 -1.69 6.77
CA TRP A 24 -18.58 -0.97 7.91
C TRP A 24 -17.33 -0.16 7.55
N LEU A 25 -17.52 0.77 6.62
CA LEU A 25 -16.46 1.63 6.05
C LEU A 25 -15.57 2.31 7.09
N PHE A 26 -16.11 2.71 8.25
CA PHE A 26 -15.34 3.34 9.32
C PHE A 26 -14.24 2.43 9.91
N GLY A 27 -14.52 1.13 10.06
CA GLY A 27 -13.54 0.17 10.58
C GLY A 27 -12.41 -0.09 9.59
N ILE A 28 -12.74 -0.18 8.30
CA ILE A 28 -11.78 -0.34 7.20
C ILE A 28 -10.90 0.91 7.07
N GLU A 29 -11.50 2.11 7.05
CA GLU A 29 -10.78 3.38 6.95
C GLU A 29 -9.80 3.56 8.13
N LYS A 30 -10.20 3.15 9.34
CA LYS A 30 -9.30 3.15 10.49
C LYS A 30 -8.09 2.24 10.27
N CYS A 31 -8.30 1.03 9.74
CA CYS A 31 -7.20 0.11 9.43
C CYS A 31 -6.27 0.71 8.36
N TRP A 32 -6.83 1.27 7.27
CA TRP A 32 -6.03 1.95 6.25
C TRP A 32 -5.16 3.06 6.84
N ASN A 33 -5.72 3.92 7.69
CA ASN A 33 -4.97 5.00 8.31
C ASN A 33 -3.82 4.48 9.20
N GLU A 34 -4.06 3.43 9.99
CA GLU A 34 -3.02 2.81 10.82
C GLU A 34 -1.93 2.12 9.99
N GLU A 35 -2.28 1.47 8.89
CA GLU A 35 -1.33 0.88 7.95
C GLU A 35 -0.49 1.97 7.27
N ILE A 36 -1.13 3.02 6.75
CA ILE A 36 -0.45 4.16 6.10
C ILE A 36 0.53 4.82 7.07
N GLU A 37 0.10 5.11 8.30
CA GLU A 37 0.97 5.70 9.32
C GLU A 37 2.20 4.82 9.58
N MET A 38 2.01 3.52 9.79
CA MET A 38 3.10 2.60 10.11
C MET A 38 4.08 2.39 8.96
N LEU A 39 3.56 2.21 7.74
CA LEU A 39 4.38 1.96 6.55
C LEU A 39 5.12 3.22 6.09
N SER A 40 4.58 4.41 6.40
CA SER A 40 5.24 5.70 6.10
C SER A 40 6.20 6.19 7.17
N GLU A 41 6.13 5.68 8.41
CA GLU A 41 7.01 6.07 9.52
C GLU A 41 8.49 5.78 9.21
N ASP A 42 8.76 4.69 8.49
CA ASP A 42 10.10 4.21 8.18
C ASP A 42 10.10 3.53 6.81
N VAL A 43 10.31 4.36 5.77
CA VAL A 43 10.24 3.95 4.35
C VAL A 43 11.27 2.87 4.02
N ASP A 44 12.50 2.97 4.55
CA ASP A 44 13.55 2.00 4.28
C ASP A 44 13.21 0.62 4.85
N ALA A 45 12.68 0.57 6.08
CA ALA A 45 12.21 -0.69 6.65
C ALA A 45 11.00 -1.25 5.88
N THR A 46 10.09 -0.39 5.40
CA THR A 46 8.97 -0.80 4.56
C THR A 46 9.43 -1.39 3.23
N ILE A 47 10.41 -0.77 2.57
CA ILE A 47 11.02 -1.31 1.34
C ILE A 47 11.67 -2.67 1.61
N SER A 48 12.42 -2.79 2.71
CA SER A 48 13.04 -4.06 3.11
C SER A 48 12.00 -5.15 3.34
N PHE A 49 10.89 -4.83 4.02
CA PHE A 49 9.77 -5.74 4.21
C PHE A 49 9.17 -6.20 2.88
N LEU A 50 8.87 -5.27 1.96
CA LEU A 50 8.34 -5.59 0.62
C LEU A 50 9.28 -6.52 -0.14
N GLN A 51 10.59 -6.33 -0.03
CA GLN A 51 11.55 -7.12 -0.81
C GLN A 51 11.79 -8.52 -0.26
N ASN A 52 11.68 -8.70 1.07
CA ASN A 52 12.20 -9.90 1.75
C ASN A 52 11.13 -10.72 2.49
N GLU A 53 10.04 -10.12 2.96
CA GLU A 53 9.11 -10.75 3.90
C GLU A 53 7.64 -10.66 3.49
N CYS A 54 7.28 -9.73 2.60
CA CYS A 54 5.91 -9.48 2.18
C CYS A 54 5.38 -10.62 1.31
N THR A 55 4.21 -11.13 1.69
CA THR A 55 3.50 -12.19 0.97
C THR A 55 2.58 -11.61 -0.10
N ALA A 56 2.15 -12.45 -1.05
CA ALA A 56 1.21 -12.03 -2.08
C ALA A 56 -0.17 -11.60 -1.52
N GLU A 57 -0.56 -12.12 -0.36
CA GLU A 57 -1.77 -11.68 0.34
C GLU A 57 -1.61 -10.29 0.95
N GLU A 58 -0.53 -10.07 1.69
CA GLU A 58 -0.22 -8.75 2.25
C GLU A 58 -0.04 -7.70 1.14
N LEU A 59 0.56 -8.07 0.01
CA LEU A 59 0.64 -7.21 -1.18
C LEU A 59 -0.75 -6.77 -1.68
N SER A 60 -1.71 -7.69 -1.77
CA SER A 60 -3.09 -7.36 -2.17
C SER A 60 -3.71 -6.35 -1.23
N TRP A 61 -3.51 -6.51 0.07
CA TRP A 61 -4.01 -5.60 1.10
C TRP A 61 -3.36 -4.21 1.00
N ILE A 62 -2.06 -4.14 0.71
CA ILE A 62 -1.34 -2.86 0.51
C ILE A 62 -1.84 -2.14 -0.75
N SER A 63 -2.36 -2.86 -1.75
CA SER A 63 -2.82 -2.26 -2.99
C SER A 63 -3.93 -1.22 -2.83
N GLU A 64 -4.71 -1.31 -1.75
CA GLU A 64 -5.80 -0.37 -1.45
C GLU A 64 -5.30 0.96 -0.87
N ILE A 65 -4.05 1.03 -0.42
CA ILE A 65 -3.47 2.20 0.25
C ILE A 65 -2.17 2.69 -0.39
N ILE A 66 -1.72 2.06 -1.48
CA ILE A 66 -0.42 2.32 -2.08
C ILE A 66 -0.32 3.73 -2.69
N ASP A 67 -1.43 4.26 -3.18
CA ASP A 67 -1.57 5.64 -3.64
C ASP A 67 -1.45 6.63 -2.48
N ASN A 68 -2.13 6.38 -1.35
CA ASN A 68 -1.96 7.20 -0.14
C ASN A 68 -0.54 7.10 0.43
N LEU A 69 0.10 5.93 0.35
CA LEU A 69 1.51 5.77 0.72
C LEU A 69 2.43 6.57 -0.19
N ALA A 70 2.19 6.54 -1.50
CA ALA A 70 2.94 7.33 -2.46
C ALA A 70 2.72 8.84 -2.24
N GLU A 71 1.50 9.26 -1.92
CA GLU A 71 1.17 10.64 -1.55
C GLU A 71 1.93 11.07 -0.29
N ARG A 72 1.87 10.27 0.77
CA ARG A 72 2.44 10.61 2.08
C ARG A 72 3.96 10.57 2.11
N THR A 73 4.56 9.58 1.46
CA THR A 73 6.02 9.37 1.51
C THR A 73 6.76 10.08 0.38
N ARG A 74 6.07 10.34 -0.74
CA ARG A 74 6.67 10.80 -2.01
C ARG A 74 7.83 9.92 -2.50
N SER A 75 7.95 8.68 -2.01
CA SER A 75 9.07 7.78 -2.32
C SER A 75 8.81 6.99 -3.60
N ARG A 76 9.61 7.27 -4.63
CA ARG A 76 9.62 6.49 -5.86
C ARG A 76 10.24 5.12 -5.65
N GLU A 77 11.21 4.99 -4.73
CA GLU A 77 11.81 3.69 -4.40
C GLU A 77 10.80 2.74 -3.76
N LEU A 78 9.93 3.24 -2.87
CA LEU A 78 8.86 2.44 -2.26
C LEU A 78 7.91 1.90 -3.32
N LEU A 79 7.42 2.78 -4.21
CA LEU A 79 6.52 2.36 -5.28
C LEU A 79 7.20 1.37 -6.23
N GLN A 80 8.48 1.57 -6.53
CA GLN A 80 9.22 0.63 -7.37
C GLN A 80 9.43 -0.74 -6.69
N ALA A 81 9.71 -0.77 -5.38
CA ALA A 81 9.80 -2.01 -4.61
C ALA A 81 8.47 -2.77 -4.61
N TYR A 82 7.36 -2.06 -4.45
CA TYR A 82 6.01 -2.61 -4.55
C TYR A 82 5.74 -3.21 -5.95
N LYS A 83 6.05 -2.48 -7.03
CA LYS A 83 5.90 -2.96 -8.41
C LYS A 83 6.73 -4.22 -8.69
N ASN A 84 8.00 -4.22 -8.26
CA ASN A 84 8.88 -5.37 -8.42
C ASN A 84 8.36 -6.62 -7.70
N LEU A 85 7.67 -6.45 -6.57
CA LEU A 85 7.02 -7.55 -5.86
C LEU A 85 5.76 -8.01 -6.61
N ALA A 86 4.94 -7.07 -7.10
CA ALA A 86 3.75 -7.37 -7.90
C ALA A 86 4.08 -8.19 -9.16
N ASP A 87 5.17 -7.88 -9.84
CA ASP A 87 5.63 -8.62 -11.03
C ASP A 87 5.97 -10.09 -10.71
N LYS A 88 6.30 -10.42 -9.45
CA LYS A 88 6.52 -11.81 -9.01
C LYS A 88 5.23 -12.58 -8.77
N PHE A 89 4.08 -11.91 -8.64
CA PHE A 89 2.77 -12.50 -8.36
C PHE A 89 1.72 -12.14 -9.41
N PRO A 90 1.94 -12.44 -10.70
CA PRO A 90 1.13 -11.94 -11.80
C PRO A 90 -0.33 -12.42 -11.78
N GLU A 91 -0.62 -13.58 -11.16
CA GLU A 91 -2.00 -14.07 -11.02
C GLU A 91 -2.78 -13.26 -9.99
N LYS A 92 -2.18 -13.03 -8.80
CA LYS A 92 -2.79 -12.24 -7.73
C LYS A 92 -3.01 -10.77 -8.15
N CYS A 93 -2.10 -10.23 -8.96
CA CYS A 93 -2.25 -8.87 -9.52
C CYS A 93 -3.37 -8.71 -10.54
N ARG A 94 -3.95 -9.79 -11.08
CA ARG A 94 -5.16 -9.70 -11.92
C ARG A 94 -6.44 -9.69 -11.10
N GLU A 95 -6.40 -10.26 -9.89
CA GLU A 95 -7.55 -10.35 -8.98
C GLU A 95 -7.66 -9.11 -8.10
N SER A 96 -6.52 -8.57 -7.70
CA SER A 96 -6.41 -7.34 -6.92
C SER A 96 -6.24 -6.14 -7.86
N ASN A 97 -6.85 -4.99 -7.57
CA ASN A 97 -6.77 -3.75 -8.39
C ASN A 97 -5.36 -3.11 -8.43
N ILE A 98 -4.30 -3.90 -8.23
CA ILE A 98 -2.90 -3.51 -8.13
C ILE A 98 -2.45 -2.62 -9.29
N LEU A 99 -2.79 -2.96 -10.53
CA LEU A 99 -2.38 -2.18 -11.69
C LEU A 99 -3.01 -0.77 -11.69
N GLU A 100 -4.27 -0.67 -11.27
CA GLU A 100 -4.97 0.60 -11.17
C GLU A 100 -4.39 1.44 -10.03
N SER A 101 -4.19 0.85 -8.86
CA SER A 101 -3.58 1.54 -7.71
C SER A 101 -2.16 2.03 -8.00
N VAL A 102 -1.35 1.26 -8.75
CA VAL A 102 -0.02 1.70 -9.19
C VAL A 102 -0.11 2.92 -10.10
N LYS A 103 -1.06 2.96 -11.02
CA LYS A 103 -1.24 4.13 -11.91
C LYS A 103 -1.61 5.39 -11.11
N PHE A 104 -2.51 5.26 -10.13
CA PHE A 104 -2.85 6.37 -9.24
C PHE A 104 -1.64 6.85 -8.44
N ALA A 105 -0.90 5.93 -7.83
CA ALA A 105 0.35 6.24 -7.12
C ALA A 105 1.39 6.94 -8.01
N GLU A 106 1.57 6.48 -9.25
CA GLU A 106 2.47 7.12 -10.22
C GLU A 106 2.04 8.55 -10.57
N ASN A 107 0.74 8.76 -10.85
CA ASN A 107 0.20 10.08 -11.14
C ASN A 107 0.45 11.05 -9.98
N VAL A 108 0.12 10.62 -8.76
CA VAL A 108 0.37 11.38 -7.54
C VAL A 108 1.84 11.79 -7.44
N LEU A 109 2.79 10.88 -7.69
CA LEU A 109 4.23 11.20 -7.65
C LEU A 109 4.69 12.13 -8.79
N ASN A 110 3.97 12.16 -9.91
CA ASN A 110 4.31 12.99 -11.07
C ASN A 110 3.73 14.41 -10.97
N GLU A 111 2.61 14.61 -10.28
CA GLU A 111 1.98 15.94 -10.08
C GLU A 111 2.91 16.97 -9.40
N ASP A 112 3.83 16.53 -8.52
CA ASP A 112 4.83 17.46 -7.94
C ASP A 112 5.94 17.86 -8.91
N VAL A 113 6.25 17.03 -9.91
CA VAL A 113 7.32 17.33 -10.87
C VAL A 113 6.87 18.47 -11.79
N GLU A 114 5.60 18.47 -12.20
CA GLU A 114 5.02 19.51 -13.04
C GLU A 114 4.83 20.85 -12.31
N ASN A 115 4.59 20.81 -10.99
CA ASN A 115 4.46 22.02 -10.17
C ASN A 115 5.81 22.67 -9.81
N ARG A 116 6.92 21.91 -9.80
CA ARG A 116 8.28 22.45 -9.58
C ARG A 116 8.92 23.05 -10.84
N GLY A 117 8.40 22.76 -12.04
CA GLY A 117 8.89 23.32 -13.30
C GLY A 117 8.28 24.68 -13.70
N LYS A 118 7.39 25.23 -12.85
CA LYS A 118 6.66 26.50 -13.11
C LYS A 118 7.00 27.64 -12.14
N GLN A 119 8.08 27.52 -11.36
CA GLN A 119 8.59 28.59 -10.48
C GLN A 119 9.70 29.40 -11.14
#